data_AF-A0A031LHU5-F1
#
_entry.id   AF-A0A031LHU5-F1
#
_cell.length_a   1.000
_cell.length_b   1.000
_cell.length_c   1.000
_cell.angle_alpha   90.00
_cell.angle_beta   90.00
_cell.angle_gamma   90.00
#
_symmetry.space_group_name_H-M   'P 1'
#
loop_
_entity.id
_entity.type
_entity.pdbx_description
1 polymer ?
#
loop_
_entity_poly.entity_id
_entity_poly.type
_entity_poly.pdbx_seq_one_letter_code
_entity_poly.pdbx_strand_id
1 'polypeptide(L)'
;MWFKLKLWWNNPAENLWFTPALGALLAIFFSLFATASRYFIPSHAVPNISIETLSSLLDIIASSMLAVTTFSLSIMVAAFASASSSGTPRAYKLMMNDDNTRLAITSFISAFIYAVIAKIALGLQYYGVSGRFVLFVSTILVLIYLIVTLIRWVQTLSQLGTLTNAISKIETAASQALSTFRTHPHFGASGQKPLGESQLKIHPKQTGYFTHFDIESLDLLAQTHNAHIHLAFLPGKFVDPSLVLIEVFTENPIDDEELKNLEHQIHEYVIIETNRSFLQDPRFGLLVMSEVGQKAMSAAINDVGSAISAINALTRIIIDSQPDPEQKTFNFSNISVDMFDIREFISSSFAPMARDCISNIELNQRMIKCLSMIEKNVSEPELREAAHEMAHEILARCLKYFDFEPDRQRLVREYENNFS
;
A
#
# COMPACT_ATOMS: atom_id res chain seq x y z
N MET A 1 -0.04 -20.92 7.98
CA MET A 1 0.91 -20.13 8.81
C MET A 1 1.93 -19.38 7.95
N TRP A 2 2.53 -20.03 6.94
CA TRP A 2 3.49 -19.41 6.01
C TRP A 2 2.92 -18.28 5.16
N PHE A 3 1.68 -18.38 4.69
CA PHE A 3 1.03 -17.31 3.92
C PHE A 3 0.85 -16.02 4.74
N LYS A 4 0.35 -16.15 5.97
CA LYS A 4 0.26 -15.04 6.94
C LYS A 4 1.63 -14.44 7.24
N LEU A 5 2.67 -15.27 7.39
CA LEU A 5 4.04 -14.81 7.63
C LEU A 5 4.63 -14.08 6.40
N LYS A 6 4.35 -14.55 5.18
CA LYS A 6 4.78 -13.92 3.93
C LYS A 6 4.12 -12.54 3.76
N LEU A 7 2.82 -12.44 4.03
CA LEU A 7 2.10 -11.16 4.02
C LEU A 7 2.58 -10.21 5.13
N TRP A 8 2.86 -10.74 6.33
CA TRP A 8 3.43 -9.97 7.43
C TRP A 8 4.83 -9.44 7.09
N TRP A 9 5.68 -10.25 6.45
CA TRP A 9 7.00 -9.83 5.98
C TRP A 9 6.93 -8.73 4.91
N ASN A 10 5.92 -8.81 4.03
CA ASN A 10 5.69 -7.84 2.97
C ASN A 10 5.05 -6.52 3.45
N ASN A 11 4.72 -6.39 4.74
CA ASN A 11 4.14 -5.18 5.34
C ASN A 11 5.14 -4.48 6.30
N PRO A 12 6.14 -3.73 5.78
CA PRO A 12 7.15 -3.07 6.60
C PRO A 12 6.61 -1.95 7.51
N ALA A 13 5.37 -1.46 7.32
CA ALA A 13 4.71 -0.51 8.22
C ALA A 13 4.54 -1.02 9.65
N GLU A 14 4.38 -2.33 9.84
CA GLU A 14 4.18 -2.91 11.19
C GLU A 14 5.51 -3.20 11.90
N ASN A 15 6.64 -3.18 11.18
CA ASN A 15 7.96 -3.57 11.66
C ASN A 15 8.94 -2.40 11.77
N LEU A 16 8.48 -1.26 12.31
CA LEU A 16 9.26 -0.02 12.46
C LEU A 16 10.57 -0.20 13.26
N TRP A 17 10.66 -1.21 14.12
CA TRP A 17 11.81 -1.46 15.00
C TRP A 17 12.84 -2.44 14.42
N PHE A 18 12.44 -3.28 13.46
CA PHE A 18 13.27 -4.38 12.98
C PHE A 18 14.45 -3.91 12.13
N THR A 19 14.21 -2.96 11.21
CA THR A 19 15.26 -2.37 10.35
C THR A 19 16.32 -1.63 11.16
N PRO A 20 15.96 -0.76 12.14
CA PRO A 20 16.91 -0.17 13.08
C PRO A 20 17.71 -1.19 13.89
N ALA A 21 17.04 -2.22 14.41
CA ALA A 21 17.71 -3.24 15.20
C ALA A 21 18.74 -4.02 14.36
N LEU A 22 18.40 -4.36 13.13
CA LEU A 22 19.31 -5.04 12.20
C LEU A 22 20.49 -4.14 11.81
N GLY A 23 20.26 -2.85 11.53
CA GLY A 23 21.30 -1.87 11.24
C GLY A 23 22.27 -1.68 12.41
N ALA A 24 21.75 -1.60 13.63
CA ALA A 24 22.55 -1.55 14.85
C ALA A 24 23.37 -2.83 15.05
N LEU A 25 22.78 -4.01 14.84
CA LEU A 25 23.49 -5.29 14.90
C LEU A 25 24.61 -5.40 13.87
N LEU A 26 24.37 -4.96 12.63
CA LEU A 26 25.40 -4.91 11.59
C LEU A 26 26.52 -3.94 11.96
N ALA A 27 26.21 -2.78 12.54
CA ALA A 27 27.21 -1.82 12.97
C ALA A 27 28.07 -2.36 14.14
N ILE A 28 27.45 -3.05 15.10
CA ILE A 28 28.15 -3.77 16.17
C ILE A 28 29.06 -4.84 15.56
N PHE A 29 28.55 -5.63 14.63
CA PHE A 29 29.31 -6.65 13.93
C PHE A 29 30.53 -6.05 13.20
N PHE A 30 30.35 -4.96 12.45
CA PHE A 30 31.46 -4.25 11.78
C PHE A 30 32.50 -3.72 12.79
N SER A 31 32.05 -3.15 13.91
CA SER A 31 32.92 -2.62 14.96
C SER A 31 33.75 -3.72 15.64
N LEU A 32 33.16 -4.91 15.82
CA LEU A 32 33.85 -6.08 16.37
C LEU A 32 34.75 -6.77 15.34
N PHE A 33 34.32 -6.82 14.07
CA PHE A 33 35.13 -7.34 12.96
C PHE A 33 36.40 -6.52 12.73
N ALA A 34 36.34 -5.19 12.96
CA ALA A 34 37.53 -4.33 12.96
C ALA A 34 38.60 -4.81 13.96
N THR A 35 38.23 -5.47 15.06
CA THR A 35 39.18 -6.07 16.02
C THR A 35 39.85 -7.32 15.43
N ALA A 36 39.11 -8.12 14.66
CA ALA A 36 39.65 -9.31 13.99
C ALA A 36 40.61 -8.97 12.84
N SER A 37 40.55 -7.75 12.29
CA SER A 37 41.47 -7.28 11.23
C SER A 37 42.95 -7.31 11.63
N ARG A 38 43.26 -7.35 12.94
CA ARG A 38 44.62 -7.52 13.47
C ARG A 38 45.31 -8.80 12.98
N TYR A 39 44.55 -9.85 12.65
CA TYR A 39 45.09 -11.12 12.16
C TYR A 39 45.38 -11.11 10.66
N PHE A 40 44.77 -10.20 9.89
CA PHE A 40 44.84 -10.18 8.42
C PHE A 40 45.69 -9.03 7.86
N ILE A 41 45.84 -7.92 8.58
CA ILE A 41 46.52 -6.71 8.10
C ILE A 41 47.80 -6.46 8.92
N PRO A 42 49.00 -6.58 8.30
CA PRO A 42 50.26 -6.29 8.96
C PRO A 42 50.34 -4.82 9.42
N SER A 43 50.72 -4.59 10.67
CA SER A 43 50.69 -3.27 11.33
C SER A 43 51.62 -2.22 10.72
N HIS A 44 52.58 -2.62 9.87
CA HIS A 44 53.53 -1.74 9.19
C HIS A 44 53.04 -1.25 7.82
N ALA A 45 51.94 -1.80 7.30
CA ALA A 45 51.39 -1.44 6.00
C ALA A 45 50.33 -0.31 6.07
N VAL A 46 49.99 0.17 7.27
CA VAL A 46 48.87 1.10 7.49
C VAL A 46 49.28 2.31 8.34
N PRO A 47 48.75 3.51 8.04
CA PRO A 47 48.99 4.71 8.83
C PRO A 47 48.55 4.55 10.29
N ASN A 48 49.33 5.07 11.23
CA ASN A 48 48.96 5.09 12.64
C ASN A 48 48.00 6.25 12.91
N ILE A 49 46.70 5.95 13.01
CA ILE A 49 45.66 6.92 13.35
C ILE A 49 45.64 7.14 14.87
N SER A 50 45.64 8.40 15.30
CA SER A 50 45.61 8.75 16.72
C SER A 50 44.24 8.43 17.34
N ILE A 51 44.26 8.07 18.63
CA ILE A 51 43.03 7.78 19.37
C ILE A 51 42.18 9.05 19.50
N GLU A 52 42.82 10.23 19.66
CA GLU A 52 42.09 11.50 19.77
C GLU A 52 41.32 11.82 18.47
N THR A 53 41.90 11.53 17.31
CA THR A 53 41.26 11.78 16.00
C THR A 53 40.00 10.91 15.85
N LEU A 54 40.12 9.63 16.15
CA LEU A 54 39.00 8.68 16.12
C LEU A 54 37.92 9.05 17.15
N SER A 55 38.31 9.34 18.39
CA SER A 55 37.38 9.75 19.43
C SER A 55 36.61 11.01 19.02
N SER A 56 37.29 12.00 18.43
CA SER A 56 36.66 13.25 17.98
C SER A 56 35.64 13.01 16.87
N LEU A 57 35.95 12.15 15.89
CA LEU A 57 35.01 11.80 14.82
C LEU A 57 33.79 11.05 15.35
N LEU A 58 34.00 10.07 16.24
CA LEU A 58 32.92 9.31 16.85
C LEU A 58 32.03 10.21 17.73
N ASP A 59 32.61 11.19 18.44
CA ASP A 59 31.85 12.17 19.23
C ASP A 59 30.98 13.09 18.39
N ILE A 60 31.50 13.55 17.24
CA ILE A 60 30.73 14.33 16.27
C ILE A 60 29.55 13.50 15.78
N ILE A 61 29.76 12.23 15.39
CA ILE A 61 28.68 11.35 14.92
C ILE A 61 27.67 11.10 16.03
N ALA A 62 28.10 10.73 17.24
CA ALA A 62 27.18 10.44 18.35
C ALA A 62 26.31 11.65 18.71
N SER A 63 26.92 12.83 18.86
CA SER A 63 26.18 14.04 19.27
C SER A 63 25.25 14.54 18.17
N SER A 64 25.73 14.57 16.91
CA SER A 64 24.93 15.05 15.78
C SER A 64 23.79 14.09 15.42
N MET A 65 24.03 12.78 15.40
CA MET A 65 23.02 11.81 14.97
C MET A 65 21.88 11.68 15.97
N LEU A 66 22.13 11.84 17.27
CA LEU A 66 21.05 11.89 18.25
C LEU A 66 20.12 13.09 17.99
N ALA A 67 20.70 14.28 17.80
CA ALA A 67 19.95 15.50 17.51
C ALA A 67 19.18 15.42 16.17
N VAL A 68 19.83 14.95 15.10
CA VAL A 68 19.21 14.77 13.78
C VAL A 68 18.10 13.72 13.85
N THR A 69 18.27 12.64 14.62
CA THR A 69 17.22 11.62 14.83
C THR A 69 16.00 12.23 15.51
N THR A 70 16.19 12.96 16.62
CA THR A 70 15.08 13.62 17.33
C THR A 70 14.36 14.61 16.43
N PHE A 71 15.10 15.45 15.72
CA PHE A 71 14.53 16.40 14.75
C PHE A 71 13.73 15.68 13.65
N SER A 72 14.28 14.62 13.08
CA SER A 72 13.63 13.84 12.02
C SER A 72 12.35 13.16 12.50
N LEU A 73 12.37 12.58 13.70
CA LEU A 73 11.19 11.98 14.33
C LEU A 73 10.11 13.04 14.61
N SER A 74 10.49 14.22 15.10
CA SER A 74 9.54 15.32 15.32
C SER A 74 8.86 15.78 14.03
N ILE A 75 9.62 15.94 12.93
CA ILE A 75 9.01 16.34 11.65
C ILE A 75 8.15 15.22 11.09
N MET A 76 8.56 13.97 11.24
CA MET A 76 7.76 12.82 10.83
C MET A 76 6.40 12.84 11.55
N VAL A 77 6.38 13.04 12.88
CA VAL A 77 5.14 13.18 13.66
C VAL A 77 4.31 14.40 13.22
N ALA A 78 4.95 15.55 12.97
CA ALA A 78 4.26 16.74 12.49
C ALA A 78 3.64 16.54 11.09
N ALA A 79 4.38 15.91 10.18
CA ALA A 79 3.89 15.52 8.86
C ALA A 79 2.74 14.52 8.97
N PHE A 80 2.79 13.59 9.93
CA PHE A 80 1.68 12.67 10.20
C PHE A 80 0.43 13.38 10.71
N ALA A 81 0.58 14.35 11.61
CA ALA A 81 -0.54 15.16 12.07
C ALA A 81 -1.16 15.97 10.91
N SER A 82 -0.34 16.57 10.05
CA SER A 82 -0.79 17.31 8.86
C SER A 82 -1.44 16.42 7.80
N ALA A 83 -0.90 15.22 7.58
CA ALA A 83 -1.50 14.24 6.67
C ALA A 83 -2.84 13.72 7.18
N SER A 84 -2.96 13.51 8.50
CA SER A 84 -4.22 13.10 9.13
C SER A 84 -5.29 14.19 9.03
N SER A 85 -4.91 15.46 9.13
CA SER A 85 -5.84 16.59 8.97
C SER A 85 -6.28 16.78 7.52
N SER A 86 -5.40 16.59 6.54
CA SER A 86 -5.69 16.82 5.11
C SER A 86 -6.23 15.58 4.35
N GLY A 87 -5.68 14.39 4.60
CA GLY A 87 -6.05 13.13 3.95
C GLY A 87 -6.98 12.24 4.79
N THR A 88 -7.43 11.11 4.25
CA THR A 88 -8.33 10.20 4.98
C THR A 88 -7.52 9.23 5.87
N PRO A 89 -8.08 8.69 6.97
CA PRO A 89 -7.37 7.69 7.79
C PRO A 89 -6.92 6.44 7.01
N ARG A 90 -7.57 6.17 5.87
CA ARG A 90 -7.25 5.05 4.96
C ARG A 90 -6.08 5.41 4.03
N ALA A 91 -6.07 6.63 3.47
CA ALA A 91 -4.93 7.18 2.73
C ALA A 91 -3.66 7.23 3.60
N TYR A 92 -3.83 7.57 4.88
CA TYR A 92 -2.75 7.65 5.86
C TYR A 92 -1.91 6.36 5.96
N LYS A 93 -2.55 5.18 5.96
CA LYS A 93 -1.83 3.89 6.05
C LYS A 93 -0.80 3.71 4.94
N LEU A 94 -1.12 4.18 3.74
CA LEU A 94 -0.24 4.09 2.58
C LEU A 94 0.89 5.13 2.64
N MET A 95 0.61 6.31 3.20
CA MET A 95 1.62 7.34 3.41
C MET A 95 2.68 6.93 4.45
N MET A 96 2.28 6.19 5.49
CA MET A 96 3.16 5.68 6.56
C MET A 96 4.18 4.64 6.06
N ASN A 97 3.92 4.03 4.91
CA ASN A 97 4.78 3.01 4.30
C ASN A 97 5.99 3.59 3.54
N ASP A 98 6.39 4.83 3.79
CA ASP A 98 7.53 5.45 3.09
C ASP A 98 8.88 4.88 3.53
N ASP A 99 9.47 4.04 2.68
CA ASP A 99 10.76 3.40 2.92
C ASP A 99 11.90 4.41 3.11
N ASN A 100 11.87 5.56 2.41
CA ASN A 100 12.97 6.53 2.49
C ASN A 100 13.03 7.22 3.85
N THR A 101 11.86 7.56 4.41
CA THR A 101 11.75 8.18 5.75
C THR A 101 12.23 7.23 6.83
N ARG A 102 11.75 5.98 6.80
CA ARG A 102 12.14 4.94 7.75
C ARG A 102 13.63 4.61 7.64
N LEU A 103 14.15 4.48 6.43
CA LEU A 103 15.56 4.21 6.18
C LEU A 103 16.44 5.33 6.73
N ALA A 104 16.08 6.60 6.51
CA ALA A 104 16.84 7.73 7.04
C ALA A 104 16.92 7.72 8.58
N ILE A 105 15.77 7.61 9.26
CA ILE A 105 15.72 7.59 10.73
C ILE A 105 16.48 6.38 11.29
N THR A 106 16.29 5.22 10.68
CA THR A 106 17.00 3.97 11.01
C THR A 106 18.52 4.16 10.92
N SER A 107 18.99 4.78 9.86
CA SER A 107 20.41 5.01 9.63
C SER A 107 21.02 5.98 10.62
N PHE A 108 20.29 7.04 11.00
CA PHE A 108 20.75 7.97 12.04
C PHE A 108 20.86 7.30 13.42
N ILE A 109 19.86 6.50 13.81
CA ILE A 109 19.88 5.72 15.06
C ILE A 109 21.04 4.71 15.05
N SER A 110 21.21 4.00 13.94
CA SER A 110 22.26 2.99 13.80
C SER A 110 23.66 3.62 13.89
N ALA A 111 23.86 4.78 13.27
CA ALA A 111 25.12 5.51 13.36
C ALA A 111 25.41 6.07 14.75
N PHE A 112 24.37 6.53 15.47
CA PHE A 112 24.52 6.92 16.88
C PHE A 112 25.01 5.73 17.72
N ILE A 113 24.33 4.57 17.61
CA ILE A 113 24.70 3.35 18.34
C ILE A 113 26.11 2.89 17.96
N TYR A 114 26.43 2.87 16.66
CA TYR A 114 27.78 2.60 16.15
C TYR A 114 28.82 3.48 16.84
N ALA A 115 28.60 4.80 16.84
CA ALA A 115 29.56 5.76 17.35
C ALA A 115 29.81 5.58 18.86
N VAL A 116 28.74 5.35 19.64
CA VAL A 116 28.84 5.09 21.09
C VAL A 116 29.62 3.81 21.37
N ILE A 117 29.29 2.70 20.68
CA ILE A 117 29.92 1.41 20.91
C ILE A 117 31.39 1.43 20.46
N ALA A 118 31.67 1.98 19.29
CA ALA A 118 33.03 2.16 18.79
C ALA A 118 33.87 3.04 19.72
N LYS A 119 33.29 4.12 20.27
CA LYS A 119 33.97 4.99 21.23
C LYS A 119 34.29 4.27 22.54
N ILE A 120 33.35 3.48 23.08
CA ILE A 120 33.57 2.67 24.29
C ILE A 120 34.70 1.65 24.03
N ALA A 121 34.65 0.93 22.90
CA ALA A 121 35.68 -0.04 22.54
C ALA A 121 37.06 0.62 22.34
N LEU A 122 37.11 1.83 21.80
CA LEU A 122 38.33 2.63 21.66
C LEU A 122 38.89 3.05 23.03
N GLY A 123 38.04 3.46 23.97
CA GLY A 123 38.44 3.83 25.34
C GLY A 123 38.99 2.65 26.15
N LEU A 124 38.51 1.43 25.89
CA LEU A 124 39.02 0.19 26.49
C LEU A 124 40.33 -0.31 25.83
N GLN A 125 40.90 0.45 24.89
CA GLN A 125 42.10 0.09 24.10
C GLN A 125 42.01 -1.26 23.39
N TYR A 126 40.82 -1.71 23.01
CA TYR A 126 40.64 -2.96 22.26
C TYR A 126 41.28 -2.91 20.86
N TYR A 127 41.55 -1.73 20.32
CA TYR A 127 42.08 -1.55 18.97
C TYR A 127 43.61 -1.34 18.93
N GLY A 128 44.32 -2.28 18.30
CA GLY A 128 45.70 -2.08 17.83
C GLY A 128 45.79 -1.13 16.63
N VAL A 129 47.01 -0.85 16.15
CA VAL A 129 47.26 0.09 15.03
C VAL A 129 46.43 -0.25 13.78
N SER A 130 46.42 -1.52 13.35
CA SER A 130 45.61 -1.97 12.20
C SER A 130 44.10 -1.81 12.46
N GLY A 131 43.64 -2.11 13.68
CA GLY A 131 42.23 -1.97 14.05
C GLY A 131 41.77 -0.51 14.06
N ARG A 132 42.62 0.42 14.49
CA ARG A 132 42.34 1.87 14.43
C ARG A 132 42.23 2.36 13.00
N PHE A 133 43.09 1.89 12.10
CA PHE A 133 43.00 2.25 10.68
C PHE A 133 41.70 1.75 10.07
N VAL A 134 41.30 0.50 10.31
CA VAL A 134 40.01 -0.05 9.84
C VAL A 134 38.83 0.70 10.45
N LEU A 135 38.90 1.04 11.73
CA LEU A 135 37.86 1.83 12.39
C LEU A 135 37.76 3.22 11.77
N PHE A 136 38.88 3.85 11.42
CA PHE A 136 38.90 5.16 10.76
C PHE A 136 38.26 5.09 9.37
N VAL A 137 38.67 4.14 8.53
CA VAL A 137 38.10 3.96 7.18
C VAL A 137 36.60 3.67 7.26
N SER A 138 36.17 2.77 8.15
CA SER A 138 34.74 2.48 8.35
C SER A 138 33.96 3.70 8.86
N THR A 139 34.54 4.48 9.78
CA THR A 139 33.92 5.74 10.27
C THR A 139 33.74 6.74 9.14
N ILE A 140 34.72 6.89 8.25
CA ILE A 140 34.61 7.76 7.07
C ILE A 140 33.53 7.26 6.10
N LEU A 141 33.44 5.94 5.85
CA LEU A 141 32.39 5.37 5.01
C LEU A 141 30.99 5.59 5.60
N VAL A 142 30.84 5.40 6.92
CA VAL A 142 29.61 5.71 7.66
C VAL A 142 29.29 7.20 7.52
N LEU A 143 30.26 8.10 7.67
CA LEU A 143 30.05 9.53 7.53
C LEU A 143 29.57 9.91 6.11
N ILE A 144 30.20 9.37 5.06
CA ILE A 144 29.77 9.60 3.67
C ILE A 144 28.34 9.09 3.47
N TYR A 145 28.03 7.87 3.94
CA TYR A 145 26.70 7.30 3.87
C TYR A 145 25.66 8.16 4.59
N LEU A 146 26.00 8.71 5.75
CA LEU A 146 25.12 9.60 6.53
C LEU A 146 24.89 10.92 5.82
N ILE A 147 25.90 11.51 5.19
CA ILE A 147 25.74 12.74 4.40
C ILE A 147 24.76 12.51 3.25
N VAL A 148 24.94 11.41 2.49
CA VAL A 148 24.01 11.05 1.41
C VAL A 148 22.60 10.81 1.94
N THR A 149 22.48 10.09 3.05
CA THR A 149 21.18 9.81 3.70
C THR A 149 20.50 11.09 4.17
N LEU A 150 21.25 12.03 4.74
CA LEU A 150 20.74 13.32 5.20
C LEU A 150 20.26 14.19 4.03
N ILE A 151 21.01 14.24 2.93
CA ILE A 151 20.60 14.99 1.73
C ILE A 151 19.30 14.40 1.16
N ARG A 152 19.21 13.07 1.03
CA ARG A 152 17.98 12.40 0.60
C ARG A 152 16.82 12.68 1.56
N TRP A 153 17.07 12.64 2.86
CA TRP A 153 16.06 12.92 3.88
C TRP A 153 15.50 14.34 3.75
N VAL A 154 16.35 15.35 3.58
CA VAL A 154 15.93 16.73 3.37
C VAL A 154 15.08 16.87 2.10
N GLN A 155 15.43 16.14 1.04
CA GLN A 155 14.61 16.11 -0.18
C GLN A 155 13.24 15.49 0.08
N THR A 156 13.17 14.35 0.80
CA THR A 156 11.91 13.69 1.20
C THR A 156 11.05 14.61 2.07
N LEU A 157 11.67 15.46 2.90
CA LEU A 157 10.97 16.41 3.77
C LEU A 157 10.00 17.32 3.03
N SER A 158 10.39 17.77 1.84
CA SER A 158 9.56 18.64 1.00
C SER A 158 8.29 17.98 0.48
N GLN A 159 8.24 16.64 0.52
CA GLN A 159 7.14 15.84 -0.03
C GLN A 159 6.28 15.19 1.06
N LEU A 160 6.79 15.12 2.30
CA LEU A 160 6.12 14.52 3.44
C LEU A 160 4.87 15.31 3.83
N GLY A 161 3.76 14.59 3.98
CA GLY A 161 2.49 15.16 4.44
C GLY A 161 1.74 16.03 3.42
N THR A 162 2.23 16.13 2.18
CA THR A 162 1.50 16.83 1.10
C THR A 162 0.35 15.97 0.58
N LEU A 163 -0.79 16.60 0.30
CA LEU A 163 -1.93 15.90 -0.29
C LEU A 163 -1.61 15.33 -1.67
N THR A 164 -0.75 15.99 -2.44
CA THR A 164 -0.27 15.50 -3.73
C THR A 164 0.45 14.16 -3.61
N ASN A 165 1.31 14.00 -2.60
CA ASN A 165 1.99 12.73 -2.34
C ASN A 165 0.99 11.66 -1.87
N ALA A 166 -0.02 12.03 -1.06
CA ALA A 166 -1.09 11.12 -0.68
C ALA A 166 -1.85 10.60 -1.91
N ILE A 167 -2.29 11.50 -2.79
CA ILE A 167 -2.96 11.17 -4.06
C ILE A 167 -2.07 10.25 -4.89
N SER A 168 -0.79 10.60 -5.10
CA SER A 168 0.13 9.79 -5.90
C SER A 168 0.29 8.38 -5.35
N LYS A 169 0.43 8.20 -4.02
CA LYS A 169 0.56 6.87 -3.42
C LYS A 169 -0.72 6.05 -3.60
N ILE A 170 -1.88 6.64 -3.31
CA ILE A 170 -3.18 5.96 -3.48
C ILE A 170 -3.35 5.56 -4.93
N GLU A 171 -3.02 6.46 -5.86
CA GLU A 171 -3.06 6.22 -7.30
C GLU A 171 -2.18 5.03 -7.69
N THR A 172 -0.92 4.99 -7.27
CA THR A 172 -0.04 3.84 -7.56
C THR A 172 -0.62 2.52 -7.02
N ALA A 173 -1.09 2.50 -5.76
CA ALA A 173 -1.63 1.28 -5.16
C ALA A 173 -2.94 0.84 -5.84
N ALA A 174 -3.83 1.78 -6.15
CA ALA A 174 -5.09 1.53 -6.84
C ALA A 174 -4.85 1.03 -8.27
N SER A 175 -3.93 1.67 -9.00
CA SER A 175 -3.59 1.27 -10.36
C SER A 175 -2.98 -0.11 -10.42
N GLN A 176 -2.10 -0.46 -9.46
CA GLN A 176 -1.55 -1.80 -9.35
C GLN A 176 -2.65 -2.84 -9.11
N ALA A 177 -3.55 -2.59 -8.15
CA ALA A 177 -4.65 -3.51 -7.84
C ALA A 177 -5.61 -3.70 -9.03
N LEU A 178 -5.95 -2.61 -9.72
CA LEU A 178 -6.85 -2.65 -10.89
C LEU A 178 -6.19 -3.30 -12.11
N SER A 179 -4.91 -3.01 -12.37
CA SER A 179 -4.14 -3.68 -13.43
C SER A 179 -4.03 -5.18 -13.18
N THR A 180 -3.74 -5.61 -11.95
CA THR A 180 -3.75 -7.03 -11.58
C THR A 180 -5.13 -7.65 -11.76
N PHE A 181 -6.20 -6.98 -11.34
CA PHE A 181 -7.57 -7.46 -11.57
C PHE A 181 -7.92 -7.62 -13.06
N ARG A 182 -7.48 -6.69 -13.91
CA ARG A 182 -7.69 -6.76 -15.37
C ARG A 182 -6.82 -7.82 -16.05
N THR A 183 -5.63 -8.07 -15.53
CA THR A 183 -4.71 -9.12 -16.01
C THR A 183 -5.23 -10.51 -15.65
N HIS A 184 -5.78 -10.66 -14.45
CA HIS A 184 -6.35 -11.89 -13.92
C HIS A 184 -7.79 -11.65 -13.47
N PRO A 185 -8.76 -11.53 -14.41
CA PRO A 185 -10.16 -11.45 -14.04
C PRO A 185 -10.52 -12.61 -13.13
N HIS A 186 -11.27 -12.35 -12.07
CA HIS A 186 -11.65 -13.36 -11.08
C HIS A 186 -10.45 -14.07 -10.42
N PHE A 187 -9.29 -13.41 -10.35
CA PHE A 187 -8.02 -13.98 -9.85
C PHE A 187 -7.51 -15.18 -10.67
N GLY A 188 -8.02 -15.39 -11.89
CA GLY A 188 -7.71 -16.56 -12.71
C GLY A 188 -8.58 -17.79 -12.40
N ALA A 189 -9.59 -17.66 -11.55
CA ALA A 189 -10.60 -18.69 -11.36
C ALA A 189 -11.43 -18.86 -12.64
N SER A 190 -11.40 -20.06 -13.23
CA SER A 190 -12.07 -20.36 -14.50
C SER A 190 -13.13 -21.44 -14.37
N GLY A 191 -13.19 -22.11 -13.21
CA GLY A 191 -14.18 -23.12 -12.92
C GLY A 191 -15.58 -22.54 -12.85
N GLN A 192 -16.58 -23.39 -13.11
CA GLN A 192 -17.98 -23.06 -12.90
C GLN A 192 -18.44 -23.63 -11.57
N LYS A 193 -19.29 -22.89 -10.85
CA LYS A 193 -19.91 -23.39 -9.62
C LYS A 193 -20.71 -24.66 -9.94
N PRO A 194 -20.42 -25.81 -9.29
CA PRO A 194 -21.17 -27.04 -9.51
C PRO A 194 -22.64 -26.90 -9.14
N LEU A 195 -23.51 -27.61 -9.87
CA LEU A 195 -24.93 -27.70 -9.58
C LEU A 195 -25.14 -28.78 -8.51
N GLY A 196 -25.58 -28.38 -7.31
CA GLY A 196 -25.84 -29.31 -6.21
C GLY A 196 -25.72 -28.65 -4.84
N GLU A 197 -25.86 -29.45 -3.79
CA GLU A 197 -25.55 -29.00 -2.43
C GLU A 197 -24.04 -29.15 -2.17
N SER A 198 -23.44 -28.10 -1.60
CA SER A 198 -22.06 -28.14 -1.11
C SER A 198 -21.95 -29.13 0.06
N GLN A 199 -20.93 -29.99 0.05
CA GLN A 199 -20.68 -30.88 1.19
C GLN A 199 -20.13 -30.13 2.41
N LEU A 200 -19.38 -29.04 2.18
CA LEU A 200 -18.81 -28.22 3.25
C LEU A 200 -19.03 -26.73 2.95
N LYS A 201 -19.46 -26.00 3.99
CA LYS A 201 -19.63 -24.54 3.98
C LYS A 201 -18.67 -23.93 4.98
N ILE A 202 -17.79 -23.07 4.49
CA ILE A 202 -16.79 -22.41 5.32
C ILE A 202 -17.34 -21.04 5.72
N HIS A 203 -17.47 -20.84 7.03
CA HIS A 203 -17.94 -19.59 7.62
C HIS A 203 -16.77 -18.76 8.13
N PRO A 204 -16.82 -17.43 8.05
CA PRO A 204 -15.85 -16.56 8.72
C PRO A 204 -15.66 -16.90 10.20
N LYS A 205 -14.41 -17.05 10.66
CA LYS A 205 -14.11 -17.25 12.09
C LYS A 205 -14.35 -16.00 12.95
N GLN A 206 -14.37 -14.84 12.31
CA GLN A 206 -14.56 -13.54 12.96
C GLN A 206 -15.25 -12.57 12.02
N THR A 207 -15.88 -11.55 12.59
CA THR A 207 -16.45 -10.43 11.83
C THR A 207 -15.35 -9.49 11.37
N GLY A 208 -15.33 -9.14 10.09
CA GLY A 208 -14.32 -8.25 9.52
C GLY A 208 -14.42 -8.14 8.00
N TYR A 209 -13.42 -7.56 7.36
CA TYR A 209 -13.28 -7.56 5.92
C TYR A 209 -12.53 -8.80 5.45
N PHE A 210 -13.07 -9.49 4.45
CA PHE A 210 -12.30 -10.48 3.70
C PHE A 210 -11.24 -9.74 2.89
N THR A 211 -9.96 -9.92 3.20
CA THR A 211 -8.88 -9.11 2.63
C THR A 211 -8.00 -9.85 1.65
N HIS A 212 -7.67 -11.11 1.94
CA HIS A 212 -6.77 -11.89 1.12
C HIS A 212 -7.16 -13.36 1.07
N PHE A 213 -6.88 -13.97 -0.07
CA PHE A 213 -6.84 -15.42 -0.19
C PHE A 213 -5.69 -15.87 -1.10
N ASP A 214 -5.24 -17.10 -0.87
CA ASP A 214 -4.21 -17.77 -1.68
C ASP A 214 -4.89 -18.71 -2.68
N ILE A 215 -5.17 -18.22 -3.88
CA ILE A 215 -5.89 -19.00 -4.91
C ILE A 215 -5.09 -20.21 -5.39
N GLU A 216 -3.76 -20.10 -5.48
CA GLU A 216 -2.89 -21.19 -5.94
C GLU A 216 -2.90 -22.34 -4.94
N SER A 217 -2.77 -22.02 -3.64
CA SER A 217 -2.83 -23.02 -2.58
C SER A 217 -4.24 -23.65 -2.47
N LEU A 218 -5.30 -22.87 -2.70
CA LEU A 218 -6.67 -23.39 -2.72
C LEU A 218 -6.92 -24.31 -3.92
N ASP A 219 -6.41 -23.98 -5.11
CA ASP A 219 -6.57 -24.85 -6.29
C ASP A 219 -5.80 -26.17 -6.12
N LEU A 220 -4.57 -26.12 -5.59
CA LEU A 220 -3.80 -27.32 -5.25
C LEU A 220 -4.53 -28.20 -4.22
N LEU A 221 -5.14 -27.57 -3.22
CA LEU A 221 -5.95 -28.25 -2.22
C LEU A 221 -7.18 -28.91 -2.85
N ALA A 222 -7.88 -28.20 -3.72
CA ALA A 222 -9.02 -28.70 -4.46
C ALA A 222 -8.64 -29.92 -5.32
N GLN A 223 -7.52 -29.87 -6.04
CA GLN A 223 -6.99 -31.00 -6.81
C GLN A 223 -6.68 -32.22 -5.94
N THR A 224 -6.04 -32.01 -4.78
CA THR A 224 -5.64 -33.10 -3.87
C THR A 224 -6.84 -33.87 -3.33
N HIS A 225 -7.96 -33.18 -3.10
CA HIS A 225 -9.18 -33.77 -2.57
C HIS A 225 -10.23 -34.08 -3.65
N ASN A 226 -9.89 -33.94 -4.94
CA ASN A 226 -10.82 -34.07 -6.07
C ASN A 226 -12.12 -33.27 -5.83
N ALA A 227 -11.93 -32.04 -5.37
CA ALA A 227 -12.95 -31.11 -4.93
C ALA A 227 -12.99 -29.88 -5.86
N HIS A 228 -14.09 -29.15 -5.79
CA HIS A 228 -14.27 -27.85 -6.39
C HIS A 228 -14.60 -26.83 -5.30
N ILE A 229 -13.89 -25.71 -5.29
CA ILE A 229 -14.03 -24.66 -4.29
C ILE A 229 -14.67 -23.44 -4.95
N HIS A 230 -15.76 -22.95 -4.37
CA HIS A 230 -16.47 -21.77 -4.82
C HIS A 230 -16.38 -20.65 -3.78
N LEU A 231 -15.81 -19.51 -4.15
CA LEU A 231 -15.79 -18.31 -3.32
C LEU A 231 -17.03 -17.44 -3.62
N ALA A 232 -17.93 -17.34 -2.64
CA ALA A 232 -19.15 -16.54 -2.76
C ALA A 232 -18.89 -15.02 -2.72
N PHE A 233 -17.73 -14.62 -2.19
CA PHE A 233 -17.36 -13.21 -2.10
C PHE A 233 -15.90 -13.01 -2.50
N LEU A 234 -15.62 -11.84 -3.07
CA LEU A 234 -14.27 -11.39 -3.35
C LEU A 234 -13.73 -10.49 -2.23
N PRO A 235 -12.40 -10.30 -2.15
CA PRO A 235 -11.80 -9.36 -1.21
C PRO A 235 -12.45 -7.97 -1.24
N GLY A 236 -12.57 -7.38 -0.05
CA GLY A 236 -13.29 -6.13 0.20
C GLY A 236 -14.67 -6.30 0.83
N LYS A 237 -15.29 -7.49 0.77
CA LYS A 237 -16.59 -7.72 1.42
C LYS A 237 -16.46 -7.70 2.94
N PHE A 238 -17.38 -7.01 3.64
CA PHE A 238 -17.52 -7.13 5.08
C PHE A 238 -18.36 -8.38 5.40
N VAL A 239 -17.81 -9.28 6.20
CA VAL A 239 -18.35 -10.61 6.46
C VAL A 239 -18.44 -10.88 7.95
N ASP A 240 -19.36 -11.76 8.33
CA ASP A 240 -19.56 -12.23 9.69
C ASP A 240 -19.82 -13.75 9.70
N PRO A 241 -19.75 -14.41 10.88
CA PRO A 241 -19.89 -15.87 10.97
C PRO A 241 -21.22 -16.45 10.46
N SER A 242 -22.26 -15.63 10.23
CA SER A 242 -23.52 -16.10 9.65
C SER A 242 -23.45 -16.32 8.13
N LEU A 243 -22.48 -15.71 7.44
CA LEU A 243 -22.32 -15.83 5.99
C LEU A 243 -21.52 -17.07 5.62
N VAL A 244 -21.82 -17.64 4.46
CA VAL A 244 -21.01 -18.68 3.83
C VAL A 244 -19.98 -17.99 2.93
N LEU A 245 -18.70 -18.08 3.28
CA LEU A 245 -17.62 -17.44 2.50
C LEU A 245 -17.17 -18.33 1.34
N ILE A 246 -17.05 -19.64 1.61
CA ILE A 246 -16.60 -20.64 0.64
C ILE A 246 -17.52 -21.85 0.71
N GLU A 247 -17.85 -22.37 -0.45
CA GLU A 247 -18.57 -23.64 -0.62
C GLU A 247 -17.64 -24.66 -1.26
N VAL A 248 -17.61 -25.88 -0.73
CA VAL A 248 -16.80 -26.98 -1.26
C VAL A 248 -17.72 -28.08 -1.77
N PHE A 249 -17.47 -28.51 -3.00
CA PHE A 249 -18.19 -29.56 -3.70
C PHE A 249 -17.21 -30.69 -4.02
N THR A 250 -17.58 -31.92 -3.73
CA THR A 250 -16.74 -33.08 -4.04
C THR A 250 -17.60 -34.14 -4.72
N GLU A 251 -16.98 -34.94 -5.60
CA GLU A 251 -17.69 -35.99 -6.33
C GLU A 251 -18.08 -37.16 -5.42
N ASN A 252 -17.24 -37.46 -4.43
CA ASN A 252 -17.46 -38.54 -3.48
C ASN A 252 -17.69 -37.97 -2.07
N PRO A 253 -18.51 -38.64 -1.24
CA PRO A 253 -18.64 -38.29 0.18
C PRO A 253 -17.27 -38.40 0.87
N ILE A 254 -16.84 -37.31 1.47
CA ILE A 254 -15.64 -37.25 2.31
C ILE A 254 -16.02 -37.63 3.74
N ASP A 255 -15.12 -38.29 4.47
CA ASP A 255 -15.37 -38.60 5.89
C ASP A 255 -15.33 -37.34 6.78
N ASP A 256 -15.93 -37.42 7.97
CA ASP A 256 -16.06 -36.25 8.86
C ASP A 256 -14.70 -35.69 9.34
N GLU A 257 -13.65 -36.51 9.42
CA GLU A 257 -12.34 -36.08 9.89
C GLU A 257 -11.54 -35.38 8.78
N GLU A 258 -11.60 -35.90 7.57
CA GLU A 258 -11.08 -35.27 6.36
C GLU A 258 -11.79 -33.94 6.08
N LEU A 259 -13.11 -33.86 6.30
CA LEU A 259 -13.88 -32.63 6.13
C LEU A 259 -13.40 -31.52 7.10
N LYS A 260 -13.18 -31.87 8.38
CA LYS A 260 -12.63 -30.94 9.39
C LYS A 260 -11.20 -30.51 9.07
N ASN A 261 -10.37 -31.44 8.59
CA ASN A 261 -9.00 -31.12 8.17
C ASN A 261 -9.00 -30.17 6.97
N LEU A 262 -9.87 -30.42 5.98
CA LEU A 262 -10.05 -29.55 4.82
C LEU A 262 -10.53 -28.15 5.22
N GLU A 263 -11.53 -28.06 6.11
CA GLU A 263 -11.98 -26.79 6.70
C GLU A 263 -10.82 -26.02 7.35
N HIS A 264 -10.02 -26.71 8.17
CA HIS A 264 -8.87 -26.09 8.84
C HIS A 264 -7.84 -25.55 7.84
N GLN A 265 -7.53 -26.29 6.78
CA GLN A 265 -6.58 -25.88 5.74
C GLN A 265 -7.10 -24.69 4.94
N ILE A 266 -8.38 -24.68 4.54
CA ILE A 266 -8.98 -23.54 3.84
C ILE A 266 -8.90 -22.27 4.68
N HIS A 267 -9.13 -22.36 5.99
CA HIS A 267 -8.97 -21.22 6.90
C HIS A 267 -7.54 -20.66 6.99
N GLU A 268 -6.52 -21.44 6.68
CA GLU A 268 -5.14 -20.96 6.67
C GLU A 268 -4.80 -20.18 5.38
N TYR A 269 -5.59 -20.36 4.33
CA TYR A 269 -5.46 -19.67 3.04
C TYR A 269 -6.41 -18.49 2.87
N VAL A 270 -7.26 -18.22 3.86
CA VAL A 270 -8.23 -17.11 3.86
C VAL A 270 -7.93 -16.17 5.02
N ILE A 271 -7.92 -14.86 4.75
CA ILE A 271 -7.61 -13.85 5.74
C ILE A 271 -8.78 -12.87 5.88
N ILE A 272 -9.20 -12.67 7.14
CA ILE A 272 -10.22 -11.72 7.53
C ILE A 272 -9.60 -10.75 8.53
N GLU A 273 -9.72 -9.45 8.27
CA GLU A 273 -9.08 -8.41 9.08
C GLU A 273 -10.07 -7.30 9.43
N THR A 274 -9.74 -6.49 10.44
CA THR A 274 -10.59 -5.36 10.85
C THR A 274 -10.68 -4.27 9.77
N ASN A 275 -9.68 -4.18 8.88
CA ASN A 275 -9.59 -3.14 7.86
C ASN A 275 -9.50 -3.76 6.46
N ARG A 276 -9.98 -3.04 5.45
CA ARG A 276 -9.75 -3.40 4.05
C ARG A 276 -8.27 -3.27 3.66
N SER A 277 -7.89 -4.04 2.64
CA SER A 277 -6.55 -4.07 2.06
C SER A 277 -6.59 -3.53 0.62
N PHE A 278 -5.50 -2.89 0.18
CA PHE A 278 -5.33 -2.45 -1.21
C PHE A 278 -4.84 -3.58 -2.12
N LEU A 279 -4.32 -4.69 -1.58
CA LEU A 279 -3.59 -5.69 -2.37
C LEU A 279 -4.49 -6.52 -3.30
N GLN A 280 -5.69 -6.88 -2.84
CA GLN A 280 -6.63 -7.72 -3.62
C GLN A 280 -8.03 -7.09 -3.77
N ASP A 281 -8.29 -5.87 -3.28
CA ASP A 281 -9.57 -5.17 -3.51
C ASP A 281 -9.37 -4.02 -4.51
N PRO A 282 -9.68 -4.23 -5.81
CA PRO A 282 -9.49 -3.19 -6.84
C PRO A 282 -10.39 -1.96 -6.62
N ARG A 283 -11.48 -2.08 -5.84
CA ARG A 283 -12.36 -0.93 -5.52
C ARG A 283 -11.80 -0.04 -4.45
N PHE A 284 -11.01 -0.59 -3.53
CA PHE A 284 -10.65 0.13 -2.31
C PHE A 284 -9.82 1.37 -2.60
N GLY A 285 -8.91 1.29 -3.58
CA GLY A 285 -8.15 2.44 -4.06
C GLY A 285 -9.02 3.58 -4.58
N LEU A 286 -10.02 3.24 -5.40
CA LEU A 286 -10.98 4.19 -5.96
C LEU A 286 -11.85 4.83 -4.87
N LEU A 287 -12.33 4.03 -3.91
CA LEU A 287 -13.08 4.52 -2.76
C LEU A 287 -12.27 5.50 -1.92
N VAL A 288 -11.01 5.17 -1.60
CA VAL A 288 -10.14 6.04 -0.80
C VAL A 288 -9.83 7.35 -1.56
N MET A 289 -9.65 7.29 -2.88
CA MET A 289 -9.47 8.50 -3.69
C MET A 289 -10.73 9.37 -3.73
N SER A 290 -11.92 8.75 -3.82
CA SER A 290 -13.21 9.45 -3.72
C SER A 290 -13.35 10.17 -2.38
N GLU A 291 -13.02 9.49 -1.27
CA GLU A 291 -13.03 10.08 0.06
C GLU A 291 -12.06 11.27 0.19
N VAL A 292 -10.91 11.22 -0.47
CA VAL A 292 -9.96 12.36 -0.53
C VAL A 292 -10.63 13.55 -1.23
N GLY A 293 -11.32 13.33 -2.35
CA GLY A 293 -12.07 14.37 -3.04
C GLY A 293 -13.21 14.95 -2.20
N GLN A 294 -14.00 14.10 -1.53
CA GLN A 294 -15.06 14.53 -0.62
C GLN A 294 -14.50 15.34 0.57
N LYS A 295 -13.38 14.89 1.16
CA LYS A 295 -12.75 15.58 2.28
C LYS A 295 -12.23 16.95 1.86
N ALA A 296 -11.61 17.06 0.69
CA ALA A 296 -11.17 18.34 0.13
C ALA A 296 -12.33 19.34 0.00
N MET A 297 -13.54 18.86 -0.31
CA MET A 297 -14.76 19.69 -0.40
C MET A 297 -15.55 19.83 0.90
N SER A 298 -15.07 19.28 2.01
CA SER A 298 -15.72 19.47 3.30
C SER A 298 -15.74 20.94 3.69
N ALA A 299 -16.75 21.36 4.46
CA ALA A 299 -16.92 22.75 4.90
C ALA A 299 -15.70 23.32 5.65
N ALA A 300 -14.87 22.45 6.24
CA ALA A 300 -13.67 22.85 6.96
C ALA A 300 -12.46 23.12 6.05
N ILE A 301 -12.40 22.52 4.85
CA ILE A 301 -11.25 22.61 3.93
C ILE A 301 -11.61 23.45 2.70
N ASN A 302 -12.68 23.09 2.00
CA ASN A 302 -13.20 23.77 0.82
C ASN A 302 -12.14 24.07 -0.27
N ASP A 303 -11.32 23.07 -0.61
CA ASP A 303 -10.26 23.15 -1.62
C ASP A 303 -10.67 22.42 -2.91
N VAL A 304 -11.18 23.20 -3.86
CA VAL A 304 -11.61 22.74 -5.19
C VAL A 304 -10.45 22.16 -6.00
N GLY A 305 -9.23 22.71 -5.88
CA GLY A 305 -8.07 22.26 -6.65
C GLY A 305 -7.65 20.83 -6.27
N SER A 306 -7.69 20.53 -4.98
CA SER A 306 -7.41 19.20 -4.46
C SER A 306 -8.49 18.18 -4.84
N ALA A 307 -9.77 18.58 -4.82
CA ALA A 307 -10.85 17.71 -5.29
C ALA A 307 -10.76 17.42 -6.79
N ILE A 308 -10.42 18.41 -7.62
CA ILE A 308 -10.14 18.20 -9.05
C ILE A 308 -8.96 17.24 -9.24
N SER A 309 -7.92 17.36 -8.41
CA SER A 309 -6.76 16.47 -8.46
C SER A 309 -7.14 15.02 -8.17
N ALA A 310 -8.01 14.78 -7.19
CA ALA A 310 -8.55 13.45 -6.89
C ALA A 310 -9.40 12.89 -8.04
N ILE A 311 -10.27 13.70 -8.66
CA ILE A 311 -11.06 13.27 -9.84
C ILE A 311 -10.15 12.90 -11.01
N ASN A 312 -9.12 13.71 -11.28
CA ASN A 312 -8.16 13.42 -12.35
C ASN A 312 -7.39 12.11 -12.05
N ALA A 313 -7.02 11.87 -10.78
CA ALA A 313 -6.37 10.63 -10.38
C ALA A 313 -7.30 9.42 -10.53
N LEU A 314 -8.57 9.50 -10.11
CA LEU A 314 -9.59 8.46 -10.38
C LEU A 314 -9.67 8.13 -11.87
N THR A 315 -9.70 9.17 -12.71
CA THR A 315 -9.78 9.03 -14.17
C THR A 315 -8.57 8.28 -14.72
N ARG A 316 -7.36 8.66 -14.29
CA ARG A 316 -6.11 7.98 -14.70
C ARG A 316 -6.05 6.54 -14.20
N ILE A 317 -6.44 6.27 -12.95
CA ILE A 317 -6.49 4.89 -12.43
C ILE A 317 -7.38 4.04 -13.32
N ILE A 318 -8.59 4.50 -13.65
CA ILE A 318 -9.55 3.71 -14.42
C ILE A 318 -9.11 3.52 -15.88
N ILE A 319 -8.53 4.55 -16.51
CA ILE A 319 -8.12 4.50 -17.92
C ILE A 319 -6.75 3.82 -18.09
N ASP A 320 -5.76 4.18 -17.29
CA ASP A 320 -4.36 3.82 -17.54
C ASP A 320 -3.96 2.47 -16.94
N SER A 321 -4.75 1.91 -16.02
CA SER A 321 -4.48 0.61 -15.39
C SER A 321 -4.83 -0.56 -16.30
N GLN A 322 -4.09 -0.73 -17.38
CA GLN A 322 -4.31 -1.78 -18.38
C GLN A 322 -3.77 -3.14 -17.90
N PRO A 323 -4.22 -4.26 -18.50
CA PRO A 323 -3.61 -5.56 -18.28
C PRO A 323 -2.11 -5.53 -18.56
N ASP A 324 -1.32 -6.16 -17.70
CA ASP A 324 0.13 -6.30 -17.91
C ASP A 324 0.38 -7.43 -18.93
N PRO A 325 0.91 -7.12 -20.13
CA PRO A 325 1.10 -8.11 -21.19
C PRO A 325 2.22 -9.12 -20.86
N GLU A 326 3.12 -8.81 -19.92
CA GLU A 326 4.24 -9.69 -19.56
C GLU A 326 3.86 -10.71 -18.47
N GLN A 327 2.74 -10.49 -17.78
CA GLN A 327 2.27 -11.40 -16.74
C GLN A 327 1.58 -12.64 -17.33
N LYS A 328 2.00 -13.82 -16.86
CA LYS A 328 1.34 -15.08 -17.21
C LYS A 328 -0.09 -15.07 -16.69
N THR A 329 -1.04 -15.40 -17.56
CA THR A 329 -2.42 -15.69 -17.16
C THR A 329 -2.48 -17.04 -16.44
N PHE A 330 -3.02 -17.05 -15.23
CA PHE A 330 -3.29 -18.28 -14.49
C PHE A 330 -4.68 -18.80 -14.81
N ASN A 331 -4.83 -20.13 -14.76
CA ASN A 331 -6.09 -20.81 -15.03
C ASN A 331 -6.32 -21.86 -13.95
N PHE A 332 -7.15 -21.52 -12.96
CA PHE A 332 -7.49 -22.37 -11.82
C PHE A 332 -8.88 -22.98 -12.05
N SER A 333 -8.92 -24.19 -12.61
CA SER A 333 -10.15 -24.83 -13.06
C SER A 333 -11.02 -25.40 -11.93
N ASN A 334 -10.43 -25.68 -10.77
CA ASN A 334 -11.16 -26.22 -9.61
C ASN A 334 -11.68 -25.11 -8.69
N ILE A 335 -11.45 -23.86 -9.07
CA ILE A 335 -11.89 -22.68 -8.33
C ILE A 335 -12.91 -21.92 -9.17
N SER A 336 -13.99 -21.50 -8.53
CA SER A 336 -14.96 -20.56 -9.09
C SER A 336 -15.20 -19.43 -8.10
N VAL A 337 -15.57 -18.25 -8.61
CA VAL A 337 -15.92 -17.11 -7.76
C VAL A 337 -17.20 -16.46 -8.28
N ASP A 338 -17.96 -15.83 -7.39
CA ASP A 338 -19.09 -15.01 -7.82
C ASP A 338 -18.60 -13.80 -8.65
N MET A 339 -19.39 -13.45 -9.67
CA MET A 339 -19.04 -12.38 -10.60
C MET A 339 -18.96 -11.03 -9.89
N PHE A 340 -17.94 -10.27 -10.23
CA PHE A 340 -17.73 -8.92 -9.78
C PHE A 340 -18.41 -7.94 -10.73
N ASP A 341 -19.32 -7.11 -10.22
CA ASP A 341 -19.91 -6.04 -11.03
C ASP A 341 -18.92 -4.89 -11.21
N ILE A 342 -18.31 -4.80 -12.39
CA ILE A 342 -17.32 -3.76 -12.71
C ILE A 342 -17.94 -2.36 -12.74
N ARG A 343 -19.27 -2.23 -12.87
CA ARG A 343 -19.97 -0.94 -12.77
C ARG A 343 -19.75 -0.29 -11.40
N GLU A 344 -19.46 -1.08 -10.36
CA GLU A 344 -19.12 -0.56 -9.03
C GLU A 344 -17.88 0.36 -9.05
N PHE A 345 -16.95 0.22 -10.00
CA PHE A 345 -15.80 1.11 -10.09
C PHE A 345 -16.19 2.56 -10.33
N ILE A 346 -17.28 2.81 -11.08
CA ILE A 346 -17.81 4.15 -11.31
C ILE A 346 -18.75 4.56 -10.19
N SER A 347 -19.75 3.72 -9.87
CA SER A 347 -20.79 4.09 -8.92
C SER A 347 -20.23 4.34 -7.52
N SER A 348 -19.28 3.52 -7.07
CA SER A 348 -18.69 3.67 -5.73
C SER A 348 -17.72 4.86 -5.62
N SER A 349 -17.11 5.30 -6.72
CA SER A 349 -16.10 6.36 -6.69
C SER A 349 -16.65 7.74 -7.05
N PHE A 350 -17.55 7.85 -8.03
CA PHE A 350 -18.09 9.15 -8.47
C PHE A 350 -19.38 9.53 -7.75
N ALA A 351 -20.28 8.59 -7.43
CA ALA A 351 -21.58 8.92 -6.84
C ALA A 351 -21.49 9.65 -5.48
N PRO A 352 -20.56 9.28 -4.56
CA PRO A 352 -20.39 10.01 -3.30
C PRO A 352 -19.91 11.44 -3.52
N MET A 353 -18.96 11.65 -4.44
CA MET A 353 -18.47 12.99 -4.81
C MET A 353 -19.59 13.83 -5.45
N ALA A 354 -20.34 13.24 -6.39
CA ALA A 354 -21.50 13.87 -7.03
C ALA A 354 -22.59 14.28 -6.02
N ARG A 355 -22.74 13.53 -4.93
CA ARG A 355 -23.69 13.86 -3.85
C ARG A 355 -23.20 15.03 -3.02
N ASP A 356 -21.96 14.94 -2.54
CA ASP A 356 -21.44 15.85 -1.53
C ASP A 356 -20.91 17.17 -2.13
N CYS A 357 -20.54 17.16 -3.41
CA CYS A 357 -20.00 18.32 -4.13
C CYS A 357 -21.02 18.96 -5.08
N ILE A 358 -22.32 18.68 -4.92
CA ILE A 358 -23.39 19.15 -5.80
C ILE A 358 -23.40 20.67 -6.01
N SER A 359 -23.03 21.44 -4.98
CA SER A 359 -23.03 22.90 -5.00
C SER A 359 -21.87 23.52 -5.77
N ASN A 360 -20.87 22.73 -6.17
CA ASN A 360 -19.68 23.23 -6.85
C ASN A 360 -19.74 22.93 -8.35
N ILE A 361 -19.98 23.97 -9.16
CA ILE A 361 -20.17 23.78 -10.60
C ILE A 361 -18.90 23.30 -11.29
N GLU A 362 -17.72 23.79 -10.89
CA GLU A 362 -16.43 23.43 -11.49
C GLU A 362 -16.11 21.95 -11.35
N LEU A 363 -16.44 21.36 -10.19
CA LEU A 363 -16.26 19.93 -9.94
C LEU A 363 -17.24 19.09 -10.75
N ASN A 364 -18.50 19.50 -10.84
CA ASN A 364 -19.48 18.75 -11.62
C ASN A 364 -19.14 18.78 -13.12
N GLN A 365 -18.70 19.92 -13.66
CA GLN A 365 -18.15 19.97 -15.02
C GLN A 365 -16.93 19.04 -15.18
N ARG A 366 -16.02 19.05 -14.20
CA ARG A 366 -14.84 18.18 -14.22
C ARG A 366 -15.22 16.71 -14.20
N MET A 367 -16.17 16.29 -13.37
CA MET A 367 -16.65 14.91 -13.30
C MET A 367 -17.29 14.47 -14.62
N ILE A 368 -18.16 15.29 -15.22
CA ILE A 368 -18.78 15.01 -16.54
C ILE A 368 -17.70 14.78 -17.60
N LYS A 369 -16.72 15.69 -17.68
CA LYS A 369 -15.60 15.55 -18.63
C LYS A 369 -14.79 14.29 -18.39
N CYS A 370 -14.45 14.00 -17.14
CA CYS A 370 -13.68 12.80 -16.76
C CYS A 370 -14.43 11.50 -17.05
N LEU A 371 -15.74 11.44 -16.83
CA LEU A 371 -16.57 10.28 -17.15
C LEU A 371 -16.63 10.04 -18.67
N SER A 372 -16.68 11.09 -19.48
CA SER A 372 -16.58 10.96 -20.95
C SER A 372 -15.22 10.43 -21.39
N MET A 373 -14.14 10.86 -20.74
CA MET A 373 -12.82 10.30 -20.99
C MET A 373 -12.78 8.81 -20.65
N ILE A 374 -13.39 8.40 -19.53
CA ILE A 374 -13.50 6.98 -19.17
C ILE A 374 -14.28 6.22 -20.24
N GLU A 375 -15.48 6.66 -20.59
CA GLU A 375 -16.34 6.01 -21.60
C GLU A 375 -15.63 5.79 -22.95
N LYS A 376 -14.79 6.75 -23.37
CA LYS A 376 -14.08 6.70 -24.66
C LYS A 376 -12.85 5.81 -24.65
N ASN A 377 -12.22 5.58 -23.50
CA ASN A 377 -10.90 4.95 -23.43
C ASN A 377 -10.88 3.57 -22.75
N VAL A 378 -11.90 3.22 -21.96
CA VAL A 378 -11.99 1.87 -21.37
C VAL A 378 -12.53 0.86 -22.38
N SER A 379 -12.05 -0.37 -22.31
CA SER A 379 -12.43 -1.45 -23.24
C SER A 379 -13.70 -2.17 -22.80
N GLU A 380 -14.01 -2.16 -21.51
CA GLU A 380 -15.11 -2.90 -20.92
C GLU A 380 -16.46 -2.20 -21.17
N PRO A 381 -17.43 -2.82 -21.88
CA PRO A 381 -18.67 -2.16 -22.27
C PRO A 381 -19.54 -1.75 -21.08
N GLU A 382 -19.61 -2.59 -20.05
CA GLU A 382 -20.38 -2.31 -18.83
C GLU A 382 -19.82 -1.08 -18.08
N LEU A 383 -18.50 -0.88 -18.14
CA LEU A 383 -17.84 0.26 -17.52
C LEU A 383 -18.06 1.55 -18.31
N ARG A 384 -18.09 1.46 -19.65
CA ARG A 384 -18.47 2.58 -20.53
C ARG A 384 -19.91 3.03 -20.26
N GLU A 385 -20.82 2.07 -20.18
CA GLU A 385 -22.23 2.33 -19.87
C GLU A 385 -22.39 2.96 -18.49
N ALA A 386 -21.72 2.42 -17.46
CA ALA A 386 -21.74 3.00 -16.11
C ALA A 386 -21.19 4.44 -16.07
N ALA A 387 -20.15 4.74 -16.86
CA ALA A 387 -19.60 6.10 -16.94
C ALA A 387 -20.61 7.09 -17.56
N HIS A 388 -21.29 6.67 -18.63
CA HIS A 388 -22.35 7.46 -19.26
C HIS A 388 -23.55 7.66 -18.32
N GLU A 389 -24.06 6.59 -17.70
CA GLU A 389 -25.15 6.64 -16.72
C GLU A 389 -24.83 7.59 -15.56
N MET A 390 -23.62 7.50 -14.99
CA MET A 390 -23.18 8.37 -13.91
C MET A 390 -23.12 9.84 -14.33
N ALA A 391 -22.64 10.14 -15.54
CA ALA A 391 -22.59 11.51 -16.05
C ALA A 391 -24.00 12.10 -16.20
N HIS A 392 -24.94 11.28 -16.70
CA HIS A 392 -26.34 11.67 -16.80
C HIS A 392 -26.97 11.91 -15.42
N GLU A 393 -26.71 11.05 -14.44
CA GLU A 393 -27.16 11.24 -13.05
C GLU A 393 -26.61 12.53 -12.42
N ILE A 394 -25.32 12.83 -12.65
CA ILE A 394 -24.68 14.07 -12.17
C ILE A 394 -25.37 15.28 -12.78
N LEU A 395 -25.57 15.30 -14.10
CA LEU A 395 -26.27 16.39 -14.77
C LEU A 395 -27.68 16.57 -14.22
N ALA A 396 -28.47 15.49 -14.15
CA ALA A 396 -29.84 15.52 -13.65
C ALA A 396 -29.91 16.02 -12.19
N ARG A 397 -28.94 15.63 -11.35
CA ARG A 397 -28.84 16.09 -9.97
C ARG A 397 -28.50 17.58 -9.89
N CYS A 398 -27.55 18.05 -10.69
CA CYS A 398 -27.17 19.46 -10.72
C CYS A 398 -28.32 20.36 -11.24
N LEU A 399 -29.04 19.93 -12.27
CA LEU A 399 -30.17 20.69 -12.85
C LEU A 399 -31.35 20.86 -11.89
N LYS A 400 -31.45 20.00 -10.87
CA LYS A 400 -32.41 20.12 -9.77
C LYS A 400 -31.92 21.02 -8.62
N TYR A 401 -30.62 21.24 -8.52
CA TYR A 401 -30.00 21.99 -7.41
C TYR A 401 -29.71 23.44 -7.78
N PHE A 402 -29.17 23.69 -8.97
CA PHE A 402 -28.87 25.05 -9.43
C PHE A 402 -30.13 25.71 -9.99
N ASP A 403 -30.52 26.83 -9.38
CA ASP A 403 -31.62 27.67 -9.88
C ASP A 403 -31.16 28.74 -10.87
N PHE A 404 -29.86 29.06 -10.88
CA PHE A 404 -29.31 30.07 -11.78
C PHE A 404 -29.15 29.51 -13.20
N GLU A 405 -29.96 30.01 -14.12
CA GLU A 405 -30.07 29.46 -15.48
C GLU A 405 -28.75 29.40 -16.27
N PRO A 406 -27.84 30.41 -16.21
CA PRO A 406 -26.54 30.31 -16.88
C PRO A 406 -25.68 29.14 -16.40
N ASP A 407 -25.74 28.79 -15.11
CA ASP A 407 -25.01 27.65 -14.53
C ASP A 407 -25.58 26.32 -15.05
N ARG A 408 -26.90 26.21 -15.11
CA ARG A 408 -27.59 25.05 -15.68
C ARG A 408 -27.19 24.84 -17.14
N GLN A 409 -27.24 25.90 -17.95
CA GLN A 409 -26.83 25.85 -19.35
C GLN A 409 -25.36 25.47 -19.53
N ARG A 410 -24.48 25.94 -18.64
CA ARG A 410 -23.06 25.60 -18.67
C ARG A 410 -22.83 24.10 -18.48
N LEU A 411 -23.56 23.47 -17.56
CA LEU A 411 -23.51 22.02 -17.33
C LEU A 411 -24.11 21.22 -18.48
N VAL A 412 -25.24 21.67 -19.05
CA VAL A 412 -25.85 21.03 -20.22
C VAL A 412 -24.89 21.05 -21.41
N ARG A 413 -24.28 22.21 -21.73
CA ARG A 413 -23.30 22.30 -22.80
C ARG A 413 -22.07 21.42 -22.56
N GLU A 414 -21.60 21.35 -21.30
CA GLU A 414 -20.47 20.46 -20.97
C GLU A 414 -20.85 18.99 -21.22
N TYR A 415 -22.05 18.57 -20.84
CA TYR A 415 -22.52 17.21 -21.09
C TYR A 415 -22.66 16.94 -22.59
N GLU A 416 -23.37 17.80 -23.33
CA GLU A 416 -23.57 17.66 -24.77
C GLU A 416 -22.23 17.56 -25.49
N ASN A 417 -21.28 18.48 -25.25
CA ASN A 417 -19.97 18.46 -25.92
C ASN A 417 -19.16 17.17 -25.72
N ASN A 418 -19.42 16.44 -24.63
CA ASN A 418 -18.63 15.28 -24.25
C ASN A 418 -19.33 13.95 -24.58
N PHE A 419 -20.67 13.89 -24.58
CA PHE A 419 -21.47 12.66 -24.72
C PHE A 419 -22.39 12.63 -25.96
N SER A 420 -22.38 13.68 -26.81
CA SER A 420 -23.15 13.73 -28.06
C SER A 420 -22.57 12.87 -29.18
#